data_AF-A0A933HSG4-F1
#
_entry.id   AF-A0A933HSG4-F1
#
_cell.length_a   1.000
_cell.length_b   1.000
_cell.length_c   1.000
_cell.angle_alpha   90.00
_cell.angle_beta   90.00
_cell.angle_gamma   90.00
#
_symmetry.space_group_name_H-M   'P 1'
#
loop_
_entity.id
_entity.type
_entity.pdbx_description
1 polymer ?
#
loop_
_entity_poly.entity_id
_entity_poly.type
_entity_poly.pdbx_seq_one_letter_code
_entity_poly.pdbx_strand_id
1 'polypeptide(L)'
;MTIDPKLIGIGAAILAAVLVVYMPVNKRRVNQTIVALVLAILIFVAAFSFLEIALALPVAAGVTLVVIVLRFVLGGLQSFIYRNFTRYLRRDYWQRRVGQSIIGSGRRRRRN
;
A
#
# COMPACT_ATOMS: atom_id res chain seq x y z
N MET A 1 -16.44 -16.07 31.40
CA MET A 1 -15.44 -14.97 31.39
C MET A 1 -15.95 -13.88 30.48
N THR A 2 -16.34 -12.73 31.04
CA THR A 2 -16.73 -11.54 30.28
C THR A 2 -15.45 -10.87 29.78
N ILE A 3 -15.28 -10.79 28.46
CA ILE A 3 -14.11 -10.12 27.87
C ILE A 3 -14.29 -8.61 28.09
N ASP A 4 -13.28 -7.94 28.63
CA ASP A 4 -13.31 -6.48 28.84
C ASP A 4 -13.42 -5.77 27.48
N PRO A 5 -14.43 -4.92 27.26
CA PRO A 5 -14.57 -4.12 26.05
C PRO A 5 -13.32 -3.31 25.69
N LYS A 6 -12.55 -2.86 26.69
CA LYS A 6 -11.30 -2.11 26.47
C LYS A 6 -10.21 -2.99 25.87
N LEU A 7 -10.13 -4.26 26.26
CA LEU A 7 -9.17 -5.21 25.67
C LEU A 7 -9.48 -5.49 24.19
N ILE A 8 -10.77 -5.56 23.82
CA ILE A 8 -11.21 -5.69 22.42
C ILE A 8 -10.77 -4.45 21.63
N GLY A 9 -10.91 -3.27 22.23
CA GLY A 9 -10.43 -1.99 21.71
C GLY A 9 -8.95 -1.94 21.39
N ILE A 10 -8.12 -2.31 22.37
CA ILE A 10 -6.66 -2.38 22.22
C ILE A 10 -6.30 -3.34 21.09
N GLY A 11 -6.91 -4.52 21.07
CA GLY A 11 -6.69 -5.52 20.02
C GLY A 11 -7.01 -4.99 18.64
N ALA A 12 -8.17 -4.33 18.48
CA ALA A 12 -8.59 -3.73 17.22
C ALA A 12 -7.63 -2.61 16.75
N ALA A 13 -7.16 -1.77 17.67
CA ALA A 13 -6.21 -0.70 17.37
C ALA A 13 -4.85 -1.24 16.91
N ILE A 14 -4.31 -2.25 17.59
CA ILE A 14 -3.05 -2.92 17.20
C ILE A 14 -3.20 -3.54 15.83
N LEU A 15 -4.30 -4.26 15.60
CA LEU A 15 -4.54 -4.96 14.34
C LEU A 15 -4.72 -3.97 13.18
N ALA A 16 -5.38 -2.84 13.42
CA ALA A 16 -5.45 -1.74 12.46
C ALA A 16 -4.07 -1.17 12.13
N ALA A 17 -3.24 -0.89 13.13
CA ALA A 17 -1.88 -0.37 12.92
C ALA A 17 -1.01 -1.34 12.11
N VAL A 18 -1.04 -2.63 12.45
CA VAL A 18 -0.31 -3.68 11.72
C VAL A 18 -0.78 -3.73 10.26
N LEU A 19 -2.09 -3.74 10.02
CA LEU A 19 -2.63 -3.75 8.66
C LEU A 19 -2.22 -2.50 7.89
N VAL A 20 -2.25 -1.31 8.51
CA VAL A 20 -1.85 -0.05 7.87
C VAL A 20 -0.40 -0.13 7.37
N VAL A 21 0.52 -0.59 8.23
CA VAL A 21 1.97 -0.62 7.96
C VAL A 21 2.36 -1.74 7.00
N TYR A 22 1.88 -2.96 7.24
CA TYR A 22 2.38 -4.15 6.55
C TYR A 22 1.61 -4.52 5.30
N MET A 23 0.38 -4.04 5.11
CA MET A 23 -0.42 -4.44 3.96
C MET A 23 -0.10 -3.54 2.75
N PRO A 24 0.48 -4.10 1.67
CA PRO A 24 0.93 -3.32 0.53
C PRO A 24 -0.26 -2.71 -0.23
N VAL A 25 -0.10 -1.45 -0.63
CA VAL A 25 -1.11 -0.69 -1.39
C VAL A 25 -1.09 -1.20 -2.85
N ASN A 26 -1.82 -2.28 -3.10
CA ASN A 26 -1.79 -2.98 -4.39
C ASN A 26 -2.72 -2.31 -5.42
N LYS A 27 -2.34 -2.21 -6.70
CA LYS A 27 -3.08 -1.41 -7.72
C LYS A 27 -4.50 -1.91 -8.04
N ARG A 28 -4.87 -3.12 -7.62
CA ARG A 28 -6.22 -3.67 -7.84
C ARG A 28 -7.19 -2.98 -6.88
N ARG A 29 -8.01 -2.06 -7.42
CA ARG A 29 -8.99 -1.25 -6.67
C ARG A 29 -9.86 -2.09 -5.72
N VAL A 30 -10.31 -3.28 -6.14
CA VAL A 30 -11.19 -4.16 -5.34
C VAL A 30 -10.53 -4.58 -4.02
N ASN A 31 -9.24 -4.96 -4.04
CA ASN A 31 -8.54 -5.36 -2.82
C ASN A 31 -8.29 -4.15 -1.91
N GLN A 32 -8.08 -2.95 -2.46
CA GLN A 32 -7.88 -1.74 -1.66
C GLN A 32 -9.16 -1.33 -0.92
N THR A 33 -10.32 -1.41 -1.57
CA THR A 33 -11.61 -1.09 -0.94
C THR A 33 -11.89 -2.01 0.24
N ILE A 34 -11.68 -3.33 0.08
CA ILE A 34 -11.90 -4.30 1.16
C ILE A 34 -10.99 -4.00 2.36
N VAL A 35 -9.71 -3.71 2.11
CA VAL A 35 -8.77 -3.40 3.19
C VAL A 35 -9.10 -2.08 3.88
N ALA A 36 -9.51 -1.06 3.11
CA ALA A 36 -9.96 0.21 3.68
C ALA A 36 -11.20 0.02 4.56
N LEU A 37 -12.12 -0.84 4.15
CA LEU A 37 -13.32 -1.18 4.92
C LEU A 37 -12.97 -1.92 6.21
N VAL A 38 -12.06 -2.91 6.15
CA VAL A 38 -11.58 -3.62 7.34
C VAL A 38 -10.91 -2.66 8.32
N LEU A 39 -10.06 -1.75 7.84
CA LEU A 39 -9.43 -0.73 8.69
C LEU A 39 -10.45 0.21 9.32
N ALA A 40 -11.44 0.67 8.54
CA ALA A 40 -12.50 1.53 9.06
C ALA A 40 -13.27 0.85 10.19
N ILE A 41 -13.63 -0.43 10.02
CA ILE A 41 -14.30 -1.23 11.05
C ILE A 41 -13.43 -1.35 12.30
N LEU A 42 -12.14 -1.67 12.16
CA LEU A 42 -11.23 -1.81 13.29
C LEU A 42 -11.04 -0.50 14.06
N ILE A 43 -10.89 0.63 13.36
CA ILE A 43 -10.81 1.97 13.95
C ILE A 43 -12.11 2.32 14.68
N PHE A 44 -13.25 1.96 14.10
CA PHE A 44 -14.56 2.20 14.71
C PHE A 44 -14.74 1.39 16.00
N VAL A 45 -14.41 0.09 15.98
CA VAL A 45 -14.44 -0.78 17.17
C VAL A 45 -13.49 -0.25 18.24
N ALA A 46 -12.28 0.18 17.86
CA ALA A 46 -11.35 0.79 18.80
C ALA A 46 -11.91 2.08 19.41
N ALA A 47 -12.44 3.00 18.60
CA ALA A 47 -12.99 4.27 19.09
C ALA A 47 -14.16 4.05 20.08
N PHE A 48 -15.09 3.16 19.75
CA PHE A 48 -16.25 2.84 20.61
C PHE A 48 -15.85 2.19 21.94
N SER A 49 -14.69 1.54 22.02
CA SER A 49 -14.21 0.92 23.26
C SER A 49 -13.59 1.91 24.26
N PHE A 50 -13.10 3.06 23.77
CA PHE A 50 -12.37 4.05 24.59
C PHE A 50 -13.12 5.36 24.80
N LEU A 51 -14.06 5.69 23.90
CA LEU A 51 -14.77 6.96 23.89
C LEU A 51 -16.27 6.75 24.10
N GLU A 52 -16.91 7.74 24.71
CA GLU A 52 -18.37 7.81 24.73
C GLU A 52 -18.93 7.92 23.31
N ILE A 53 -20.14 7.39 23.09
CA ILE A 53 -20.77 7.26 21.76
C ILE A 53 -20.75 8.57 20.96
N ALA A 54 -20.94 9.71 21.63
CA ALA A 54 -20.95 11.03 21.00
C ALA A 54 -19.57 11.48 20.46
N LEU A 55 -18.48 11.07 21.12
CA LEU A 55 -17.10 11.41 20.74
C LEU A 55 -16.46 10.32 19.86
N ALA A 56 -16.90 9.07 19.99
CA ALA A 56 -16.37 7.95 19.22
C ALA A 56 -16.57 8.13 17.71
N LEU A 57 -17.74 8.62 17.30
CA LEU A 57 -18.12 8.80 15.90
C LEU A 57 -17.22 9.82 15.14
N PRO A 58 -17.06 11.07 15.61
CA PRO A 58 -16.19 12.04 14.93
C PRO A 58 -14.72 11.64 14.97
N VAL A 59 -14.26 11.04 16.07
CA VAL A 59 -12.86 10.56 16.19
C VAL A 59 -12.60 9.40 15.23
N ALA A 60 -13.48 8.40 15.18
CA ALA A 60 -13.35 7.27 14.25
C ALA A 60 -13.36 7.75 12.79
N ALA A 61 -14.27 8.65 12.43
CA ALA A 61 -14.36 9.21 11.09
C ALA A 61 -13.09 9.98 10.73
N GLY A 62 -12.60 10.85 11.61
CA GLY A 62 -11.37 11.62 11.41
C GLY A 62 -10.13 10.75 11.24
N VAL A 63 -9.94 9.77 12.13
CA VAL A 63 -8.79 8.85 12.08
C VAL A 63 -8.85 7.98 10.82
N THR A 64 -10.03 7.47 10.46
CA THR A 64 -10.21 6.68 9.23
C THR A 64 -9.87 7.50 7.99
N LEU A 65 -10.32 8.77 7.93
CA LEU A 65 -10.00 9.66 6.82
C LEU A 65 -8.49 9.88 6.68
N VAL A 66 -7.81 10.18 7.79
CA VAL A 66 -6.35 10.37 7.82
C VAL A 66 -5.63 9.13 7.32
N VAL A 67 -6.03 7.94 7.77
CA VAL A 67 -5.43 6.65 7.36
C VAL A 67 -5.62 6.40 5.86
N ILE A 68 -6.80 6.67 5.32
CA ILE A 68 -7.08 6.51 3.88
C ILE A 68 -6.21 7.47 3.06
N VAL A 69 -6.16 8.74 3.45
CA VAL A 69 -5.36 9.76 2.77
C VAL A 69 -3.87 9.40 2.81
N LEU A 70 -3.35 9.03 3.99
CA LEU A 70 -1.96 8.63 4.16
C LEU A 70 -1.61 7.46 3.23
N ARG A 71 -2.46 6.43 3.16
CA ARG A 71 -2.26 5.28 2.27
C ARG A 71 -2.31 5.64 0.80
N PHE A 72 -3.21 6.55 0.42
CA PHE A 72 -3.28 7.03 -0.95
C PHE A 72 -1.99 7.77 -1.35
N VAL A 73 -1.49 8.64 -0.48
CA VAL A 73 -0.23 9.37 -0.68
C VAL A 73 0.96 8.42 -0.75
N LEU A 74 1.07 7.46 0.18
CA LEU A 74 2.16 6.47 0.20
C LEU A 74 2.12 5.55 -1.04
N GLY A 75 0.94 5.08 -1.43
CA GLY A 75 0.75 4.31 -2.66
C GLY A 75 1.06 5.12 -3.92
N GLY A 76 0.70 6.40 -3.94
CA GLY A 76 1.03 7.35 -4.99
C GLY A 76 2.54 7.57 -5.13
N LEU A 77 3.22 7.82 -4.02
CA LEU A 77 4.68 7.96 -3.93
C LEU A 77 5.40 6.69 -4.41
N GLN A 78 5.01 5.52 -3.91
CA GLN A 78 5.58 4.26 -4.39
C GLN A 78 5.35 4.07 -5.89
N SER A 79 4.14 4.33 -6.39
CA SER A 79 3.84 4.19 -7.81
C SER A 79 4.64 5.19 -8.65
N PHE A 80 4.89 6.41 -8.16
CA PHE A 80 5.72 7.41 -8.82
C PHE A 80 7.20 7.00 -8.85
N ILE A 81 7.73 6.55 -7.70
CA ILE A 81 9.10 6.04 -7.57
C ILE A 81 9.30 4.84 -8.50
N TYR A 82 8.42 3.83 -8.43
CA TYR A 82 8.49 2.64 -9.29
C TYR A 82 8.39 2.99 -10.77
N ARG A 83 7.50 3.91 -11.17
CA ARG A 83 7.31 4.27 -12.57
C ARG A 83 8.51 5.04 -13.13
N ASN A 84 9.16 5.86 -12.31
CA ASN A 84 10.40 6.54 -12.70
C ASN A 84 11.58 5.57 -12.73
N PHE A 85 11.80 4.76 -11.70
CA PHE A 85 12.89 3.77 -11.65
C PHE A 85 12.78 2.71 -12.76
N THR A 86 11.59 2.18 -13.02
CA THR A 86 11.41 1.18 -14.10
C THR A 86 11.59 1.78 -15.49
N ARG A 87 11.32 3.07 -15.69
CA ARG A 87 11.67 3.77 -16.94
C ARG A 87 13.18 3.87 -17.12
N TYR A 88 13.93 4.22 -16.08
CA TYR A 88 15.40 4.28 -16.13
C TYR A 88 16.01 2.88 -16.39
N LEU A 89 15.58 1.86 -15.64
CA LEU A 89 16.03 0.48 -15.83
C LEU A 89 15.68 -0.07 -17.22
N ARG A 90 14.48 0.22 -17.76
CA ARG A 90 14.14 -0.16 -19.13
C ARG A 90 15.02 0.55 -20.16
N ARG A 91 15.35 1.83 -19.95
CA ARG A 91 16.18 2.60 -20.90
C ARG A 91 17.59 2.04 -20.96
N ASP A 92 18.19 1.73 -19.81
CA ASP A 92 19.50 1.08 -19.74
C ASP A 92 19.48 -0.32 -20.36
N TYR A 93 18.43 -1.11 -20.10
CA TYR A 93 18.30 -2.43 -20.71
C TYR A 93 18.13 -2.37 -22.23
N TRP A 94 17.37 -1.38 -22.73
CA TRP A 94 17.18 -1.15 -24.16
C TRP A 94 18.47 -0.66 -24.82
N GLN A 95 19.18 0.28 -24.20
CA GLN A 95 20.48 0.78 -24.68
C GLN A 95 21.55 -0.32 -24.68
N ARG A 96 21.58 -1.20 -23.67
CA ARG A 96 22.48 -2.36 -23.66
C ARG A 96 22.15 -3.36 -24.75
N ARG A 97 20.86 -3.65 -25.01
CA ARG A 97 20.46 -4.53 -26.13
C ARG A 97 20.79 -3.94 -27.49
N VAL A 98 20.55 -2.66 -27.71
CA VAL A 98 20.87 -1.98 -28.97
C VAL A 98 22.38 -1.88 -29.18
N GLY A 99 23.12 -1.53 -28.15
CA GLY A 99 24.59 -1.55 -28.18
C GLY A 99 25.13 -2.94 -28.49
N GLN A 100 24.59 -4.00 -27.88
CA GLN A 100 24.97 -5.38 -28.16
C GLN A 100 24.52 -5.87 -29.54
N SER A 101 23.40 -5.42 -30.10
CA SER A 101 23.00 -5.78 -31.47
C SER A 101 23.86 -5.08 -32.52
N ILE A 102 24.30 -3.85 -32.27
CA ILE A 102 25.20 -3.11 -33.15
C ILE A 102 26.61 -3.69 -33.08
N ILE A 103 27.10 -4.05 -31.88
CA ILE A 103 28.43 -4.65 -31.70
C ILE A 103 28.47 -6.13 -32.13
N GLY A 104 27.37 -6.87 -31.97
CA GLY A 104 27.24 -8.30 -32.31
C GLY A 104 26.89 -8.60 -33.77
N SER A 105 26.49 -7.60 -34.57
CA SER A 105 26.13 -7.80 -35.99
C SER A 105 27.34 -7.84 -36.94
N GLY A 106 28.55 -7.60 -36.44
CA GLY A 106 29.75 -7.50 -37.27
C GLY A 106 30.41 -8.81 -37.71
N ARG A 107 29.99 -10.00 -37.27
CA ARG A 107 30.81 -11.22 -37.54
C ARG A 107 30.05 -12.56 -37.62
N ARG A 108 28.94 -12.62 -38.34
CA ARG A 108 28.43 -13.88 -38.93
C ARG A 108 28.35 -13.81 -40.45
N ARG A 109 29.40 -13.26 -41.07
CA ARG A 109 29.78 -13.56 -42.46
C ARG A 109 30.97 -14.51 -42.39
N ARG A 110 30.72 -15.82 -42.48
CA ARG A 110 31.55 -16.78 -43.23
C ARG A 110 31.14 -18.23 -42.97
N ARG A 111 30.84 -18.92 -44.09
CA ARG A 111 30.71 -20.37 -44.31
C ARG A 111 29.55 -21.02 -43.55
N ASN A 112 28.54 -21.58 -44.22
CA ASN A 112 28.55 -22.41 -45.42
C ASN A 112 27.55 -21.95 -46.48
#